data_AF-A0A7V3D7H9-F1
#
_entry.id   AF-A0A7V3D7H9-F1
#
_cell.length_a   1.000
_cell.length_b   1.000
_cell.length_c   1.000
_cell.angle_alpha   90.00
_cell.angle_beta   90.00
_cell.angle_gamma   90.00
#
_symmetry.space_group_name_H-M   'P 1'
#
loop_
_entity.id
_entity.type
_entity.pdbx_description
1 polymer ?
#
loop_
_entity_poly.entity_id
_entity_poly.type
_entity_poly.pdbx_seq_one_letter_code
_entity_poly.pdbx_strand_id
1 'polypeptide(L)'
;MPRWQTPILLLALGAFPLPARADKPFRFPEGSLGKNATLKYHGNLPVLTVSGTPEEIGTAVGKLALKPGSRVLGYPKAALEEFRLSLLWKRFVALGKEMVGRFPPDYQKELQAMRQAAGAAEDDLIAGNTLFDIKKMALCSSLMVEGDRSATGGPLLGRNLD
;
A
#
# COMPACT_ATOMS: atom_id res chain seq x y z
N MET A 1 -77.96 24.84 10.20
CA MET A 1 -76.79 25.27 9.41
C MET A 1 -75.54 24.57 9.95
N PRO A 2 -75.07 23.46 9.36
CA PRO A 2 -73.87 22.78 9.82
C PRO A 2 -72.66 23.04 8.91
N ARG A 3 -71.49 23.13 9.57
CA ARG A 3 -70.17 23.50 9.06
C ARG A 3 -69.52 22.28 8.39
N TRP A 4 -69.04 22.44 7.16
CA TRP A 4 -68.27 21.42 6.45
C TRP A 4 -66.78 21.68 6.70
N GLN A 5 -66.13 20.84 7.51
CA GLN A 5 -64.68 20.84 7.68
C GLN A 5 -64.09 19.80 6.71
N THR A 6 -63.33 20.27 5.73
CA THR A 6 -62.47 19.44 4.88
C THR A 6 -61.22 19.01 5.66
N PRO A 7 -60.86 17.72 5.69
CA PRO A 7 -59.58 17.31 6.25
C PRO A 7 -58.47 17.52 5.19
N ILE A 8 -57.45 18.28 5.57
CA ILE A 8 -56.19 18.39 4.84
C ILE A 8 -55.41 17.10 5.07
N LEU A 9 -55.31 16.25 4.04
CA LEU A 9 -54.45 15.08 4.02
C LEU A 9 -53.01 15.55 3.74
N LEU A 10 -52.18 15.64 4.79
CA LEU A 10 -50.75 15.95 4.69
C LEU A 10 -50.00 14.77 4.04
N LEU A 11 -49.52 14.99 2.82
CA LEU A 11 -48.51 14.16 2.15
C LEU A 11 -47.16 14.33 2.88
N ALA A 12 -46.92 13.53 3.92
CA ALA A 12 -45.60 13.34 4.48
C ALA A 12 -44.96 12.09 3.85
N LEU A 13 -44.58 12.19 2.57
CA LEU A 13 -43.74 11.16 1.94
C LEU A 13 -42.30 11.32 2.49
N GLY A 14 -41.94 10.38 3.36
CA GLY A 14 -40.67 10.36 4.07
C GLY A 14 -39.45 10.36 3.14
N ALA A 15 -38.64 11.40 3.26
CA ALA A 15 -37.22 11.31 2.97
C ALA A 15 -36.56 10.51 4.11
N PHE A 16 -36.62 9.19 4.04
CA PHE A 16 -35.76 8.35 4.87
C PHE A 16 -34.33 8.50 4.34
N PRO A 17 -33.39 9.06 5.12
CA PRO A 17 -31.99 9.06 4.73
C PRO A 17 -31.54 7.60 4.64
N LEU A 18 -31.11 7.18 3.45
CA LEU A 18 -30.45 5.89 3.28
C LEU A 18 -29.27 5.86 4.26
N PRO A 19 -29.13 4.82 5.09
CA PRO A 19 -28.00 4.73 6.00
C PRO A 19 -26.71 4.71 5.17
N ALA A 20 -25.90 5.76 5.35
CA ALA A 20 -24.54 5.79 4.83
C ALA A 20 -23.80 4.58 5.37
N ARG A 21 -23.58 3.58 4.51
CA ARG A 21 -22.85 2.37 4.88
C ARG A 21 -21.39 2.79 5.00
N ALA A 22 -20.88 2.91 6.22
CA ALA A 22 -19.47 3.18 6.44
C ALA A 22 -18.66 2.08 5.73
N ASP A 23 -17.79 2.49 4.80
CA ASP A 23 -16.88 1.57 4.14
C ASP A 23 -16.06 0.85 5.21
N LYS A 24 -16.08 -0.48 5.18
CA LYS A 24 -15.25 -1.27 6.08
C LYS A 24 -13.78 -0.92 5.82
N PRO A 25 -12.92 -0.84 6.85
CA PRO A 25 -11.50 -0.62 6.65
C PRO A 25 -10.92 -1.63 5.66
N PHE A 26 -10.10 -1.15 4.71
CA PHE A 26 -9.47 -2.00 3.72
C PHE A 26 -8.67 -3.13 4.39
N ARG A 27 -8.81 -4.35 3.87
CA ARG A 27 -8.02 -5.52 4.25
C ARG A 27 -7.51 -6.21 2.99
N PHE A 28 -6.29 -6.73 3.06
CA PHE A 28 -5.75 -7.55 1.99
C PHE A 28 -6.52 -8.87 1.94
N PRO A 29 -6.93 -9.34 0.75
CA PRO A 29 -7.51 -10.66 0.63
C PRO A 29 -6.44 -11.71 0.94
N GLU A 30 -6.71 -12.58 1.90
CA GLU A 30 -5.89 -13.77 2.12
C GLU A 30 -5.95 -14.67 0.88
N GLY A 31 -4.87 -15.38 0.62
CA GLY A 31 -4.79 -16.21 -0.57
C GLY A 31 -3.46 -16.94 -0.69
N SER A 32 -3.33 -17.74 -1.73
CA SER A 32 -2.09 -18.43 -2.07
C SER A 32 -1.93 -18.50 -3.58
N LEU A 33 -0.68 -18.51 -4.04
CA LEU A 33 -0.32 -18.67 -5.43
C LEU A 33 0.70 -19.81 -5.52
N GLY A 34 0.24 -21.00 -5.92
CA GLY A 34 1.06 -22.20 -5.90
C GLY A 34 1.47 -22.60 -4.48
N LYS A 35 2.63 -23.27 -4.35
CA LYS A 35 3.14 -23.79 -3.06
C LYS A 35 4.05 -22.81 -2.33
N ASN A 36 4.56 -21.80 -3.03
CA ASN A 36 5.64 -20.94 -2.56
C ASN A 36 5.18 -19.52 -2.17
N ALA A 37 3.89 -19.20 -2.29
CA ALA A 37 3.37 -17.88 -1.98
C ALA A 37 2.02 -17.93 -1.27
N THR A 38 1.94 -17.23 -0.13
CA THR A 38 0.73 -17.16 0.70
C THR A 38 0.65 -15.79 1.38
N LEU A 39 -0.54 -15.20 1.38
CA LEU A 39 -0.87 -14.05 2.23
C LEU A 39 -1.86 -14.52 3.31
N LYS A 40 -1.47 -14.39 4.57
CA LYS A 40 -2.27 -14.74 5.75
C LYS A 40 -2.15 -13.69 6.84
N TYR A 41 -3.19 -13.52 7.64
CA TYR A 41 -3.16 -12.67 8.81
C TYR A 41 -2.58 -13.42 10.02
N HIS A 42 -1.58 -12.80 10.64
CA HIS A 42 -1.12 -13.16 11.98
C HIS A 42 -1.64 -12.07 12.94
N GLY A 43 -2.80 -12.34 13.55
CA GLY A 43 -3.57 -11.33 14.27
C GLY A 43 -4.14 -10.27 13.33
N ASN A 44 -3.73 -9.01 13.49
CA ASN A 44 -4.16 -7.91 12.62
C ASN A 44 -3.15 -7.55 11.52
N LEU A 45 -2.05 -8.30 11.40
CA LEU A 45 -0.99 -8.03 10.44
C LEU A 45 -1.09 -8.98 9.23
N PRO A 46 -1.24 -8.47 7.99
CA PRO A 46 -1.13 -9.29 6.79
C PRO A 46 0.34 -9.66 6.58
N VAL A 47 0.63 -10.96 6.52
CA VAL A 47 1.96 -11.50 6.26
C VAL A 47 1.95 -12.19 4.91
N LEU A 48 2.73 -11.65 3.97
CA LEU A 48 3.01 -12.26 2.68
C LEU A 48 4.30 -13.08 2.81
N THR A 49 4.20 -14.40 2.64
CA THR A 49 5.33 -15.31 2.50
C THR A 49 5.51 -15.62 1.02
N VAL A 50 6.72 -15.48 0.50
CA VAL A 50 7.08 -15.74 -0.90
C VAL A 50 8.45 -16.41 -0.98
N SER A 51 8.64 -17.29 -1.97
CA SER A 51 9.93 -17.90 -2.30
C SER A 51 9.94 -18.35 -3.77
N GLY A 52 11.12 -18.67 -4.29
CA GLY A 52 11.30 -19.14 -5.67
C GLY A 52 12.26 -18.26 -6.47
N THR A 53 12.09 -18.25 -7.80
CA THR A 53 12.83 -17.36 -8.68
C THR A 53 12.37 -15.90 -8.52
N PRO A 54 13.17 -14.91 -8.95
CA PRO A 54 12.74 -13.51 -8.90
C PRO A 54 11.40 -13.25 -9.61
N GLU A 55 11.14 -13.91 -10.74
CA GLU A 55 9.87 -13.80 -11.46
C GLU A 55 8.69 -14.38 -10.67
N GLU A 56 8.90 -15.50 -9.97
CA GLU A 56 7.88 -16.12 -9.11
C GLU A 56 7.55 -15.21 -7.92
N ILE A 57 8.58 -14.67 -7.25
CA ILE A 57 8.45 -13.72 -6.15
C ILE A 57 7.70 -12.47 -6.62
N GLY A 58 8.16 -11.85 -7.71
CA GLY A 58 7.54 -10.65 -8.26
C GLY A 58 6.08 -10.88 -8.64
N THR A 59 5.78 -12.00 -9.29
CA THR A 59 4.40 -12.38 -9.65
C THR A 59 3.51 -12.54 -8.41
N ALA A 60 4.03 -13.18 -7.36
CA ALA A 60 3.31 -13.38 -6.12
C ALA A 60 3.02 -12.06 -5.40
N VAL A 61 4.04 -11.20 -5.23
CA VAL A 61 3.88 -9.86 -4.64
C VAL A 61 2.87 -9.04 -5.46
N GLY A 62 2.98 -9.08 -6.78
CA GLY A 62 2.08 -8.38 -7.69
C GLY A 62 0.62 -8.81 -7.55
N LYS A 63 0.35 -10.12 -7.50
CA LYS A 63 -1.02 -10.67 -7.42
C LYS A 63 -1.64 -10.58 -6.04
N LEU A 64 -0.88 -10.93 -4.99
CA LEU A 64 -1.42 -11.10 -3.64
C LEU A 64 -1.41 -9.80 -2.83
N ALA A 65 -0.44 -8.91 -3.06
CA ALA A 65 -0.33 -7.66 -2.30
C ALA A 65 -0.60 -6.42 -3.17
N LEU A 66 0.18 -6.20 -4.22
CA LEU A 66 0.16 -4.92 -4.92
C LEU A 66 -1.15 -4.66 -5.70
N LYS A 67 -1.69 -5.68 -6.38
CA LYS A 67 -2.96 -5.55 -7.11
C LYS A 67 -4.15 -5.24 -6.18
N PRO A 68 -4.37 -5.97 -5.07
CA PRO A 68 -5.39 -5.58 -4.10
C PRO A 68 -5.11 -4.22 -3.44
N GLY A 69 -3.84 -3.91 -3.18
CA GLY A 69 -3.39 -2.67 -2.54
C GLY A 69 -3.05 -1.54 -3.50
N SER A 70 -3.60 -1.51 -4.71
CA SER A 70 -3.14 -0.66 -5.82
C SER A 70 -3.14 0.85 -5.51
N ARG A 71 -3.94 1.30 -4.53
CA ARG A 71 -3.92 2.68 -4.02
C ARG A 71 -2.53 3.14 -3.59
N VAL A 72 -1.69 2.23 -3.09
CA VAL A 72 -0.32 2.55 -2.66
C VAL A 72 0.56 3.06 -3.81
N LEU A 73 0.26 2.70 -5.06
CA LEU A 73 0.99 3.18 -6.25
C LEU A 73 0.85 4.70 -6.44
N GLY A 74 -0.21 5.31 -5.91
CA GLY A 74 -0.37 6.76 -5.92
C GLY A 74 0.44 7.50 -4.86
N TYR A 75 0.96 6.78 -3.85
CA TYR A 75 1.65 7.39 -2.70
C TYR A 75 2.84 8.29 -3.10
N PRO A 76 3.74 7.89 -4.03
CA PRO A 76 4.86 8.76 -4.41
C PRO A 76 4.42 10.11 -4.97
N LYS A 77 3.36 10.15 -5.80
CA LYS A 77 2.82 11.41 -6.32
C LYS A 77 2.21 12.25 -5.21
N ALA A 78 1.39 11.65 -4.36
CA ALA A 78 0.81 12.34 -3.19
C ALA A 78 1.90 12.90 -2.26
N ALA A 79 2.98 12.15 -2.04
CA ALA A 79 4.13 12.58 -1.24
C ALA A 79 5.02 13.64 -1.94
N LEU A 80 4.90 13.85 -3.25
CA LEU A 80 5.49 15.04 -3.89
C LEU A 80 4.56 16.24 -3.78
N GLU A 81 3.25 16.02 -3.89
CA GLU A 81 2.23 17.06 -3.77
C GLU A 81 2.21 17.71 -2.40
N GLU A 82 2.25 16.91 -1.33
CA GLU A 82 2.29 17.41 0.05
C GLU A 82 3.46 18.37 0.29
N PHE A 83 4.60 18.11 -0.35
CA PHE A 83 5.81 18.94 -0.25
C PHE A 83 5.89 20.03 -1.33
N ARG A 84 4.83 20.22 -2.13
CA ARG A 84 4.78 21.18 -3.26
C ARG A 84 5.84 20.96 -4.33
N LEU A 85 6.21 19.70 -4.56
CA LEU A 85 7.23 19.25 -5.52
C LEU A 85 6.65 18.50 -6.72
N SER A 86 5.34 18.54 -6.96
CA SER A 86 4.67 17.80 -8.05
C SER A 86 5.28 18.05 -9.43
N LEU A 87 5.78 19.26 -9.69
CA LEU A 87 6.45 19.63 -10.94
C LEU A 87 7.72 18.80 -11.20
N LEU A 88 8.31 18.21 -10.16
CA LEU A 88 9.51 17.37 -10.27
C LEU A 88 9.20 15.91 -10.60
N TRP A 89 7.93 15.50 -10.74
CA TRP A 89 7.54 14.10 -10.96
C TRP A 89 8.35 13.43 -12.09
N LYS A 90 8.45 14.06 -13.27
CA LYS A 90 9.19 13.51 -14.40
C LYS A 90 10.67 13.31 -14.08
N ARG A 91 11.28 14.26 -13.36
CA ARG A 91 12.68 14.15 -12.94
C ARG A 91 12.84 13.04 -11.90
N PHE A 92 11.89 12.91 -10.99
CA PHE A 92 11.85 11.88 -9.97
C PHE A 92 11.84 10.47 -10.58
N VAL A 93 10.91 10.23 -11.51
CA VAL A 93 10.83 8.97 -12.26
C VAL A 93 12.10 8.71 -13.06
N ALA A 94 12.67 9.72 -13.72
CA ALA A 94 13.89 9.56 -14.49
C ALA A 94 15.07 9.08 -13.62
N LEU A 95 15.24 9.67 -12.42
CA LEU A 95 16.26 9.23 -11.46
C LEU A 95 15.98 7.81 -10.96
N GLY A 96 14.70 7.47 -10.70
CA GLY A 96 14.32 6.11 -10.32
C GLY A 96 14.64 5.07 -11.39
N LYS A 97 14.36 5.38 -12.66
CA LYS A 97 14.72 4.53 -13.81
C LYS A 97 16.22 4.33 -13.90
N GLU A 98 17.00 5.39 -13.73
CA GLU A 98 18.46 5.33 -13.73
C GLU A 98 19.01 4.44 -12.60
N MET A 99 18.36 4.48 -11.43
CA MET A 99 18.73 3.67 -10.28
C MET A 99 18.37 2.21 -10.48
N VAL A 100 17.13 1.91 -10.91
CA VAL A 100 16.67 0.55 -11.21
C VAL A 100 17.53 -0.11 -12.29
N GLY A 101 17.96 0.65 -13.31
CA GLY A 101 18.87 0.14 -14.34
C GLY A 101 20.23 -0.33 -13.82
N ARG A 102 20.61 0.04 -12.60
CA ARG A 102 21.84 -0.40 -11.91
C ARG A 102 21.60 -1.48 -10.87
N PHE A 103 20.35 -1.87 -10.62
CA PHE A 103 20.06 -2.97 -9.71
C PHE A 103 20.61 -4.29 -10.27
N PRO A 104 20.99 -5.25 -9.40
CA PRO A 104 21.31 -6.59 -9.86
C PRO A 104 20.19 -7.17 -10.75
N PRO A 105 20.52 -7.99 -11.77
CA PRO A 105 19.55 -8.48 -12.77
C PRO A 105 18.32 -9.16 -12.16
N ASP A 106 18.48 -9.85 -11.04
CA ASP A 106 17.39 -10.55 -10.37
C ASP A 106 16.34 -9.60 -9.80
N TYR A 107 16.73 -8.47 -9.21
CA TYR A 107 15.76 -7.45 -8.77
C TYR A 107 15.01 -6.80 -9.94
N GLN A 108 15.67 -6.64 -11.09
CA GLN A 108 15.02 -6.10 -12.28
C GLN A 108 13.93 -7.06 -12.80
N LYS A 109 14.22 -8.37 -12.81
CA LYS A 109 13.25 -9.42 -13.16
C LYS A 109 12.07 -9.46 -12.19
N GLU A 110 12.34 -9.36 -10.88
CA GLU A 110 11.30 -9.32 -9.86
C GLU A 110 10.38 -8.11 -10.05
N LEU A 111 10.93 -6.91 -10.23
CA LEU A 111 10.16 -5.69 -10.48
C LEU A 111 9.33 -5.78 -11.77
N GLN A 112 9.89 -6.34 -12.84
CA GLN A 112 9.17 -6.53 -14.10
C GLN A 112 7.99 -7.49 -13.93
N ALA A 113 8.20 -8.64 -13.29
CA ALA A 113 7.15 -9.62 -13.02
C ALA A 113 6.06 -9.04 -12.10
N MET A 114 6.46 -8.30 -11.06
CA MET A 114 5.55 -7.59 -10.16
C MET A 114 4.68 -6.60 -10.92
N ARG A 115 5.28 -5.78 -11.80
CA ARG A 115 4.56 -4.82 -12.64
C ARG A 115 3.48 -5.49 -13.47
N GLN A 116 3.86 -6.55 -14.21
CA GLN A 116 2.97 -7.28 -15.09
C GLN A 116 1.82 -7.93 -14.32
N ALA A 117 2.14 -8.59 -13.21
CA ALA A 117 1.17 -9.26 -12.35
C ALA A 117 0.19 -8.31 -11.66
N ALA A 118 0.67 -7.12 -11.27
CA ALA A 118 -0.14 -6.10 -10.64
C ALA A 118 -0.96 -5.26 -11.64
N GLY A 119 -0.56 -5.23 -12.91
CA GLY A 119 -1.07 -4.26 -13.88
C GLY A 119 -0.64 -2.83 -13.58
N ALA A 120 0.50 -2.66 -12.91
CA ALA A 120 0.99 -1.35 -12.49
C ALA A 120 1.62 -0.58 -13.66
N ALA A 121 1.43 0.74 -13.68
CA ALA A 121 2.21 1.61 -14.55
C ALA A 121 3.68 1.57 -14.12
N GLU A 122 4.59 1.55 -15.10
CA GLU A 122 6.03 1.46 -14.84
C GLU A 122 6.52 2.61 -13.96
N ASP A 123 6.16 3.84 -14.31
CA ASP A 123 6.58 5.04 -13.58
C ASP A 123 6.13 5.03 -12.12
N ASP A 124 4.91 4.56 -11.85
CA ASP A 124 4.37 4.50 -10.50
C ASP A 124 5.05 3.41 -9.67
N LEU A 125 5.33 2.24 -10.27
CA LEU A 125 6.06 1.17 -9.60
C LEU A 125 7.51 1.57 -9.30
N ILE A 126 8.19 2.19 -10.27
CA ILE A 126 9.57 2.65 -10.11
C ILE A 126 9.60 3.71 -9.02
N ALA A 127 8.77 4.75 -9.10
CA ALA A 127 8.74 5.78 -8.08
C ALA A 127 8.42 5.21 -6.69
N GLY A 128 7.53 4.21 -6.59
CA GLY A 128 7.21 3.53 -5.34
C GLY A 128 8.40 2.81 -4.71
N ASN A 129 9.23 2.15 -5.52
CA ASN A 129 10.40 1.40 -5.05
C ASN A 129 11.65 2.27 -4.86
N THR A 130 11.69 3.47 -5.43
CA THR A 130 12.87 4.35 -5.34
C THR A 130 12.62 5.61 -4.51
N LEU A 131 11.41 5.77 -3.95
CA LEU A 131 10.99 7.02 -3.33
C LEU A 131 11.94 7.47 -2.22
N PHE A 132 12.23 6.53 -1.31
CA PHE A 132 12.96 6.77 -0.07
C PHE A 132 14.48 6.87 -0.30
N ASP A 133 15.00 6.31 -1.38
CA ASP A 133 16.42 6.45 -1.75
C ASP A 133 16.70 7.80 -2.40
N ILE A 134 15.79 8.25 -3.28
CA ILE A 134 15.92 9.55 -3.97
C ILE A 134 15.63 10.69 -2.99
N LYS A 135 14.58 10.53 -2.18
CA LYS A 135 14.09 11.56 -1.26
C LYS A 135 14.44 11.13 0.16
N LYS A 136 15.51 11.68 0.74
CA LYS A 136 15.92 11.51 2.15
C LYS A 136 14.96 12.21 3.12
N MET A 137 13.69 11.86 3.07
CA MET A 137 12.62 12.52 3.83
C MET A 137 11.98 11.64 4.91
N ALA A 138 12.27 10.34 4.91
CA ALA A 138 11.84 9.50 6.02
C ALA A 138 12.67 9.88 7.25
N LEU A 139 12.01 10.06 8.38
CA LEU A 139 12.68 10.17 9.66
C LEU A 139 12.69 8.79 10.30
N CYS A 140 13.78 8.46 10.97
CA CYS A 140 13.82 7.21 11.72
C CYS A 140 14.61 7.39 12.99
N SER A 141 14.17 6.68 14.02
CA SER A 141 14.96 6.42 15.22
C SER A 141 15.31 4.94 15.22
N SER A 142 16.52 4.61 15.64
CA SER A 142 16.99 3.23 15.75
C SER A 142 17.69 3.05 17.09
N LEU A 143 17.46 1.91 17.72
CA LEU A 143 18.07 1.52 18.99
C LEU A 143 18.63 0.11 18.86
N MET A 144 19.86 -0.06 19.31
CA MET A 144 20.48 -1.36 19.49
C MET A 144 20.88 -1.54 20.95
N VAL A 145 20.54 -2.69 21.51
CA VAL A 145 20.93 -3.09 22.87
C VAL A 145 21.78 -4.35 22.76
N GLU A 146 22.97 -4.31 23.35
CA GLU A 146 23.88 -5.44 23.44
C GLU A 146 23.27 -6.56 24.30
N GLY A 147 23.67 -7.82 24.06
CA GLY A 147 23.06 -8.97 24.72
C GLY A 147 23.26 -9.00 26.23
N ASP A 148 24.43 -8.58 26.71
CA ASP A 148 24.76 -8.46 28.14
C ASP A 148 23.97 -7.33 28.84
N ARG A 149 23.35 -6.44 28.06
CA ARG A 149 22.48 -5.36 28.53
C ARG A 149 21.00 -5.62 28.28
N SER A 150 20.64 -6.81 27.77
CA SER A 150 19.27 -7.19 27.43
C SER A 150 18.73 -8.24 28.38
N ALA A 151 17.44 -8.14 28.75
CA ALA A 151 16.74 -9.16 29.53
C ALA A 151 16.57 -10.49 28.76
N THR A 152 16.72 -10.49 27.43
CA THR A 152 16.67 -11.72 26.61
C THR A 152 18.01 -12.46 26.59
N GLY A 153 19.09 -11.84 27.09
CA GLY A 153 20.47 -12.36 26.95
C GLY A 153 21.03 -12.33 25.53
N GLY A 154 20.27 -11.81 24.55
CA GLY A 154 20.69 -11.64 23.16
C GLY A 154 20.51 -10.19 22.68
N PRO A 155 21.17 -9.79 21.58
CA PRO A 155 21.06 -8.43 21.07
C PRO A 155 19.62 -8.11 20.66
N LEU A 156 19.18 -6.88 20.94
CA LEU A 156 17.89 -6.35 20.49
C LEU A 156 18.13 -5.21 19.50
N LEU A 157 17.40 -5.22 18.39
CA LEU A 157 17.40 -4.15 17.40
C LEU A 157 15.95 -3.68 17.19
N GLY A 158 15.72 -2.38 17.33
CA GLY A 158 14.43 -1.75 17.10
C GLY A 158 14.56 -0.49 16.25
N ARG A 159 13.52 -0.18 15.48
CA ARG A 159 13.41 1.08 14.74
C ARG A 159 11.97 1.56 14.70
N ASN A 160 11.80 2.88 14.72
CA ASN A 160 10.61 3.54 14.20
C ASN A 160 10.93 4.13 12.83
N LEU A 161 9.93 4.18 11.96
CA LEU A 161 9.98 4.86 10.68
C LEU A 161 8.78 5.78 10.62
N ASP A 162 9.06 7.08 10.50
CA ASP A 162 8.09 8.16 10.45
C ASP A 162 8.02 8.76 9.02
#